data_AF-A0A2I0KUD1-F1
#
_entry.id   AF-A0A2I0KUD1-F1
#
_cell.length_a   1.000
_cell.length_b   1.000
_cell.length_c   1.000
_cell.angle_alpha   90.00
_cell.angle_beta   90.00
_cell.angle_gamma   90.00
#
_symmetry.space_group_name_H-M   'P 1'
#
loop_
_entity.id
_entity.type
_entity.pdbx_description
1 polymer ?
#
loop_
_entity_poly.entity_id
_entity_poly.type
_entity_poly.pdbx_seq_one_letter_code
_entity_poly.pdbx_strand_id
1 'polypeptide(L)'
;MEEDVMGNEPGLVFFEDGSYSRGPVDIPVGETDDSKYYVTPTLKFEQCLVKGCHKRLRIVHTIEFNNGGADIQIMRVAVYEEEWVSPSNLQVQSNLEFNAEPFSQRKRTQPSDLIGSWKVFEVSTTPIYGEDETVTEEQANGTPYVYLCTETLKKRSLPENLVCFGEEEMVDMRDVTILWLPGGVTGYVDINKEGILCVGVGWYSEEGMNLVMERDYGLDGKLREVRWKTEVKRRWSNPM
;
A
#
# COMPACT_ATOMS: atom_id res chain seq x y z
N MET A 1 -4.07 0.41 -25.84
CA MET A 1 -4.35 -0.07 -24.48
C MET A 1 -3.44 -1.27 -24.33
N GLU A 2 -2.41 -1.17 -23.49
CA GLU A 2 -1.55 -2.33 -23.20
C GLU A 2 -2.45 -3.39 -22.55
N GLU A 3 -2.36 -4.64 -23.01
CA GLU A 3 -3.09 -5.74 -22.38
C GLU A 3 -2.54 -5.91 -20.96
N ASP A 4 -3.38 -5.62 -19.95
CA ASP A 4 -3.06 -5.81 -18.53
C ASP A 4 -3.14 -7.30 -18.20
N VAL A 5 -2.20 -8.08 -18.75
CA VAL A 5 -2.03 -9.50 -18.44
C VAL A 5 -1.18 -9.60 -17.19
N MET A 6 -1.85 -9.65 -16.04
CA MET A 6 -1.21 -9.95 -14.76
C MET A 6 -0.89 -11.44 -14.71
N GLY A 7 0.31 -11.81 -15.19
CA GLY A 7 0.86 -13.16 -14.98
C GLY A 7 1.17 -13.40 -13.50
N ASN A 8 1.37 -14.66 -13.11
CA ASN A 8 1.91 -15.01 -11.78
C ASN A 8 3.39 -14.63 -11.69
N GLU A 9 3.66 -13.33 -11.64
CA GLU A 9 5.01 -12.80 -11.50
C GLU A 9 5.48 -12.91 -10.04
N PRO A 10 6.78 -13.15 -9.80
CA PRO A 10 7.35 -13.10 -8.45
C PRO A 10 7.08 -11.75 -7.79
N GLY A 11 6.61 -11.80 -6.54
CA GLY A 11 6.29 -10.58 -5.78
C GLY A 11 4.99 -9.93 -6.22
N LEU A 12 4.07 -10.64 -6.87
CA LEU A 12 2.67 -10.23 -6.99
C LEU A 12 1.83 -10.93 -5.91
N VAL A 13 1.07 -10.15 -5.13
CA VAL A 13 0.20 -10.64 -4.06
C VAL A 13 -1.22 -10.16 -4.32
N PHE A 14 -2.18 -11.08 -4.32
CA PHE A 14 -3.60 -10.80 -4.48
C PHE A 14 -4.36 -11.00 -3.16
N PHE A 15 -5.42 -10.21 -3.00
CA PHE A 15 -6.40 -10.31 -1.93
C PHE A 15 -7.78 -10.65 -2.52
N GLU A 16 -8.67 -11.17 -1.68
CA GLU A 16 -9.97 -11.74 -2.11
C GLU A 16 -10.90 -10.70 -2.75
N ASP A 17 -10.76 -9.42 -2.41
CA ASP A 17 -11.56 -8.32 -2.94
C ASP A 17 -11.08 -7.83 -4.34
N GLY A 18 -10.01 -8.44 -4.87
CA GLY A 18 -9.36 -8.04 -6.11
C GLY A 18 -8.31 -6.94 -5.92
N SER A 19 -8.07 -6.49 -4.68
CA SER A 19 -6.90 -5.68 -4.37
C SER A 19 -5.62 -6.49 -4.58
N TYR A 20 -4.54 -5.82 -4.98
CA TYR A 20 -3.27 -6.49 -5.19
C TYR A 20 -2.08 -5.57 -4.94
N SER A 21 -0.93 -6.18 -4.71
CA SER A 21 0.34 -5.52 -4.52
C SER A 21 1.40 -6.15 -5.41
N ARG A 22 2.08 -5.38 -6.23
CA ARG A 22 3.16 -5.79 -7.13
C ARG A 22 4.43 -4.99 -6.85
N GLY A 23 5.57 -5.66 -6.88
CA GLY A 23 6.88 -5.05 -6.69
C GLY A 23 7.95 -6.12 -6.43
N PRO A 24 9.22 -5.71 -6.26
CA PRO A 24 10.34 -6.64 -6.09
C PRO A 24 10.13 -7.57 -4.87
N VAL A 25 10.65 -8.80 -4.95
CA VAL A 25 10.79 -9.68 -3.79
C VAL A 25 12.09 -9.38 -3.04
N ASP A 26 13.10 -8.87 -3.75
CA ASP A 26 14.43 -8.55 -3.25
C ASP A 26 14.82 -7.15 -3.76
N ILE A 27 15.15 -6.27 -2.82
CA ILE A 27 15.71 -4.95 -3.07
C ILE A 27 17.23 -5.07 -2.90
N PRO A 28 18.04 -4.70 -3.90
CA PRO A 28 19.48 -4.76 -3.78
C PRO A 28 19.96 -3.79 -2.68
N VAL A 29 20.47 -4.34 -1.59
CA VAL A 29 21.03 -3.61 -0.44
C VAL A 29 22.50 -3.99 -0.22
N GLY A 30 23.34 -3.04 0.21
CA GLY A 30 24.77 -3.28 0.50
C GLY A 30 25.75 -2.35 -0.23
N GLU A 31 27.06 -2.59 -0.08
CA GLU A 31 28.10 -1.72 -0.65
C GLU A 31 28.03 -1.68 -2.19
N THR A 32 27.77 -0.49 -2.74
CA THR A 32 27.80 -0.23 -4.17
C THR A 32 29.23 -0.01 -4.65
N ASP A 33 29.62 -0.70 -5.73
CA ASP A 33 30.87 -0.46 -6.43
C ASP A 33 30.74 0.79 -7.32
N ASP A 34 31.09 1.96 -6.77
CA ASP A 34 31.04 3.27 -7.44
C ASP A 34 31.93 3.37 -8.70
N SER A 35 32.75 2.33 -8.98
CA SER A 35 33.60 2.29 -10.18
C SER A 35 32.83 1.97 -11.47
N LYS A 36 31.57 1.53 -11.35
CA LYS A 36 30.69 1.20 -12.47
C LYS A 36 29.72 2.37 -12.70
N TYR A 37 29.74 2.91 -13.92
CA TYR A 37 28.97 4.08 -14.37
C TYR A 37 27.43 3.85 -14.45
N TYR A 38 26.86 3.00 -13.60
CA TYR A 38 25.51 2.46 -13.80
C TYR A 38 24.48 3.07 -12.86
N VAL A 39 23.47 3.67 -13.50
CA VAL A 39 22.03 3.60 -13.20
C VAL A 39 21.72 3.24 -11.75
N THR A 40 21.40 4.24 -10.95
CA THR A 40 20.79 4.06 -9.64
C THR A 40 19.56 3.15 -9.75
N PRO A 41 19.46 2.09 -8.93
CA PRO A 41 18.38 1.11 -9.06
C PRO A 41 17.04 1.76 -8.71
N THR A 42 16.29 2.13 -9.74
CA THR A 42 14.90 2.56 -9.61
C THR A 42 13.98 1.34 -9.66
N LEU A 43 13.20 1.13 -8.61
CA LEU A 43 12.26 0.03 -8.50
C LEU A 43 10.82 0.53 -8.61
N LYS A 44 9.98 -0.27 -9.26
CA LYS A 44 8.55 0.01 -9.44
C LYS A 44 7.74 -0.78 -8.42
N PHE A 45 6.86 -0.09 -7.71
CA PHE A 45 5.87 -0.67 -6.80
C PHE A 45 4.50 -0.26 -7.29
N GLU A 46 3.59 -1.21 -7.44
CA GLU A 46 2.22 -0.98 -7.90
C GLU A 46 1.25 -1.59 -6.91
N GLN A 47 0.39 -0.77 -6.34
CA GLN A 47 -0.59 -1.18 -5.33
C GLN A 47 -1.98 -0.78 -5.82
N CYS A 48 -2.91 -1.73 -5.78
CA CYS A 48 -4.28 -1.56 -6.21
C CYS A 48 -5.23 -1.84 -5.05
N LEU A 49 -6.05 -0.84 -4.72
CA LEU A 49 -7.10 -0.90 -3.69
C LEU A 49 -8.46 -0.94 -4.38
N VAL A 50 -9.26 -1.95 -4.09
CA VAL A 50 -10.62 -2.11 -4.65
C VAL A 50 -11.65 -1.63 -3.63
N LYS A 51 -12.60 -0.80 -4.09
CA LYS A 51 -13.73 -0.31 -3.31
C LYS A 51 -15.05 -0.73 -3.98
N GLY A 52 -15.87 -1.47 -3.24
CA GLY A 52 -17.23 -1.83 -3.65
C GLY A 52 -17.32 -2.68 -4.92
N CYS A 53 -16.27 -3.40 -5.28
CA CYS A 53 -16.17 -4.29 -6.45
C CYS A 53 -16.29 -3.63 -7.84
N HIS A 54 -16.49 -2.31 -7.92
CA HIS A 54 -16.64 -1.58 -9.19
C HIS A 54 -15.69 -0.39 -9.30
N LYS A 55 -15.01 0.02 -8.22
CA LYS A 55 -13.99 1.07 -8.27
C LYS A 55 -12.66 0.51 -7.82
N ARG A 56 -11.59 0.93 -8.48
CA ARG A 56 -10.23 0.63 -8.06
C ARG A 56 -9.37 1.88 -8.11
N LEU A 57 -8.52 2.03 -7.11
CA LEU A 57 -7.43 2.99 -7.10
C LEU A 57 -6.14 2.22 -7.30
N ARG A 58 -5.39 2.55 -8.35
CA ARG A 58 -4.11 1.94 -8.66
C ARG A 58 -3.03 2.99 -8.64
N ILE A 59 -2.02 2.79 -7.81
CA ILE A 59 -0.93 3.71 -7.60
C ILE A 59 0.38 3.03 -7.89
N VAL A 60 1.22 3.71 -8.66
CA VAL A 60 2.54 3.26 -9.07
C VAL A 60 3.58 4.21 -8.51
N HIS A 61 4.40 3.72 -7.60
CA HIS A 61 5.59 4.39 -7.11
C HIS A 61 6.81 3.92 -7.91
N THR A 62 7.63 4.87 -8.35
CA THR A 62 9.00 4.62 -8.80
C THR A 62 9.93 5.19 -7.75
N ILE A 63 10.67 4.32 -7.08
CA ILE A 63 11.52 4.67 -5.94
C ILE A 63 12.97 4.36 -6.29
N GLU A 64 13.85 5.30 -6.06
CA GLU A 64 15.29 5.17 -6.21
C GLU A 64 15.93 4.75 -4.87
N PHE A 65 16.86 3.81 -4.94
CA PHE A 65 17.65 3.32 -3.81
C PHE A 65 19.13 3.65 -4.02
N ASN A 66 19.59 4.74 -3.42
CA ASN A 66 20.96 5.24 -3.49
C ASN A 66 21.81 4.68 -2.34
N ASN A 67 23.14 4.67 -2.54
CA ASN A 67 24.12 4.24 -1.52
C ASN A 67 23.76 2.90 -0.86
N GLY A 68 23.38 1.90 -1.67
CA GLY A 68 23.03 0.59 -1.13
C GLY A 68 21.73 0.53 -0.33
N GLY A 69 20.82 1.50 -0.53
CA GLY A 69 19.55 1.62 0.19
C GLY A 69 19.59 2.55 1.41
N ALA A 70 20.72 3.21 1.68
CA ALA A 70 20.84 4.19 2.76
C ALA A 70 20.12 5.53 2.45
N ASP A 71 19.93 5.84 1.17
CA ASP A 71 19.17 6.99 0.71
C ASP A 71 18.06 6.53 -0.23
N ILE A 72 16.81 6.81 0.13
CA ILE A 72 15.62 6.30 -0.55
C ILE A 72 14.75 7.48 -0.97
N GLN A 73 14.51 7.60 -2.28
CA GLN A 73 13.78 8.73 -2.83
C GLN A 73 12.63 8.29 -3.74
N ILE A 74 11.43 8.82 -3.50
CA ILE A 74 10.31 8.67 -4.43
C ILE A 74 10.57 9.57 -5.64
N MET A 75 10.80 8.98 -6.81
CA MET A 75 11.08 9.69 -8.06
C MET A 75 9.82 10.08 -8.82
N ARG A 76 8.85 9.16 -8.88
CA ARG A 76 7.59 9.36 -9.60
C ARG A 76 6.45 8.65 -8.92
N VAL A 77 5.28 9.29 -8.96
CA VAL A 77 4.01 8.68 -8.59
C VAL A 77 3.03 8.83 -9.75
N ALA A 78 2.36 7.75 -10.13
CA ALA A 78 1.22 7.76 -11.03
C ALA A 78 0.01 7.16 -10.32
N VAL A 79 -1.14 7.84 -10.37
CA VAL A 79 -2.37 7.41 -9.73
C VAL A 79 -3.46 7.30 -10.79
N TYR A 80 -4.14 6.16 -10.80
CA TYR A 80 -5.27 5.85 -11.66
C TYR A 80 -6.46 5.53 -10.77
N GLU A 81 -7.59 6.18 -11.05
CA GLU A 81 -8.88 5.76 -10.52
C GLU A 81 -9.69 5.23 -11.68
N GLU A 82 -10.18 4.01 -11.53
CA GLU A 82 -10.84 3.26 -12.58
C GLU A 82 -12.19 2.78 -12.04
N GLU A 83 -13.23 2.94 -12.84
CA GLU A 83 -14.59 2.48 -12.53
C GLU A 83 -15.05 1.50 -13.59
N TRP A 84 -15.55 0.35 -13.14
CA TRP A 84 -16.17 -0.64 -14.01
C TRP A 84 -17.57 -0.16 -14.38
N VAL A 85 -17.76 0.16 -15.66
CA VAL A 85 -19.02 0.71 -16.18
C VAL A 85 -20.00 -0.40 -16.53
N SER A 86 -19.61 -1.35 -17.38
CA SER A 86 -20.43 -2.48 -17.80
C SER A 86 -19.60 -3.53 -18.56
N PRO A 87 -20.13 -4.74 -18.79
CA PRO A 87 -19.51 -5.68 -19.73
C PRO A 87 -19.54 -5.09 -21.15
N SER A 88 -18.45 -5.28 -21.90
CA SER A 88 -18.23 -4.70 -23.24
C SER A 88 -19.30 -5.03 -24.28
N ASN A 89 -20.12 -6.07 -24.06
CA ASN A 89 -21.13 -6.55 -25.00
C ASN A 89 -22.58 -6.27 -24.58
N LEU A 90 -22.79 -5.48 -23.52
CA LEU A 90 -24.13 -5.07 -23.07
C LEU A 90 -24.24 -3.55 -23.15
N GLN A 91 -25.06 -3.07 -24.10
CA GLN A 91 -25.49 -1.68 -24.12
C GLN A 91 -26.51 -1.46 -22.98
N VAL A 92 -25.98 -1.26 -21.78
CA VAL A 92 -26.78 -0.74 -20.67
C VAL A 92 -26.86 0.77 -20.88
N GLN A 93 -28.08 1.31 -21.01
CA GLN A 93 -28.30 2.76 -20.89
C GLN A 93 -28.07 3.16 -19.42
N SER A 94 -26.82 3.21 -18.99
CA SER A 94 -26.49 3.74 -17.67
C SER A 94 -26.59 5.25 -17.72
N ASN A 95 -27.62 5.81 -17.08
CA ASN A 95 -27.79 7.27 -16.90
C ASN A 95 -26.75 7.90 -15.95
N LEU A 96 -25.71 7.17 -15.55
CA LEU A 96 -24.62 7.68 -14.74
C LEU A 96 -23.54 8.22 -15.67
N GLU A 97 -23.52 9.54 -15.81
CA GLU A 97 -22.40 10.26 -16.40
C GLU A 97 -21.17 9.98 -15.54
N PHE A 98 -20.13 9.35 -16.13
CA PHE A 98 -18.87 9.10 -15.43
C PHE A 98 -18.21 10.44 -15.12
N ASN A 99 -18.42 10.94 -13.90
CA ASN A 99 -17.86 12.21 -13.45
C ASN A 99 -16.40 12.01 -13.02
N ALA A 100 -15.51 11.82 -13.98
CA ALA A 100 -14.07 11.83 -13.73
C ALA A 100 -13.55 13.26 -13.64
N GLU A 101 -13.71 13.88 -12.47
CA GLU A 101 -12.94 15.07 -12.15
C GLU A 101 -11.45 14.70 -12.08
N PRO A 102 -10.55 15.43 -12.75
CA PRO A 102 -9.11 15.22 -12.64
C PRO A 102 -8.67 15.29 -11.19
N PHE A 103 -7.77 14.40 -10.76
CA PHE A 103 -7.22 14.41 -9.40
C PHE A 103 -6.75 15.80 -8.96
N SER A 104 -6.09 16.57 -9.84
CA SER A 104 -5.60 17.92 -9.54
C SER A 104 -6.67 18.93 -9.11
N GLN A 105 -7.96 18.67 -9.40
CA GLN A 105 -9.08 19.53 -9.01
C GLN A 105 -9.74 19.09 -7.69
N ARG A 106 -9.41 17.90 -7.19
CA ARG A 106 -10.00 17.36 -5.97
C ARG A 106 -9.24 17.85 -4.74
N LYS A 107 -9.92 17.81 -3.60
CA LYS A 107 -9.32 18.15 -2.31
C LYS A 107 -8.25 17.12 -1.92
N ARG A 108 -7.20 17.60 -1.26
CA ARG A 108 -6.22 16.74 -0.57
C ARG A 108 -6.74 16.43 0.82
N THR A 109 -6.60 15.18 1.22
CA THR A 109 -6.84 14.74 2.60
C THR A 109 -5.97 15.56 3.55
N GLN A 110 -6.55 16.03 4.64
CA GLN A 110 -5.81 16.65 5.72
C GLN A 110 -5.57 15.62 6.82
N PRO A 111 -4.45 15.72 7.57
CA PRO A 111 -4.23 14.87 8.75
C PRO A 111 -5.40 14.88 9.74
N SER A 112 -6.10 16.01 9.85
CA SER A 112 -7.28 16.16 10.69
C SER A 112 -8.44 15.21 10.34
N ASP A 113 -8.56 14.85 9.06
CA ASP A 113 -9.62 13.96 8.58
C ASP A 113 -9.43 12.52 9.11
N LEU A 114 -8.18 12.16 9.41
CA LEU A 114 -7.80 10.84 9.91
C LEU A 114 -7.87 10.72 11.45
N ILE A 115 -8.08 11.82 12.18
CA ILE A 115 -8.24 11.80 13.65
C ILE A 115 -9.47 11.01 14.05
N GLY A 116 -9.36 10.19 15.10
CA GLY A 116 -10.48 9.48 15.71
C GLY A 116 -10.14 8.02 16.03
N SER A 117 -11.16 7.28 16.46
CA SER A 117 -11.06 5.84 16.68
C SER A 117 -11.48 5.10 15.41
N TRP A 118 -10.67 4.13 15.01
CA TRP A 118 -10.82 3.33 13.80
C TRP A 118 -10.86 1.87 14.19
N LYS A 119 -11.81 1.14 13.63
CA LYS A 119 -11.80 -0.31 13.63
C LYS A 119 -11.04 -0.77 12.40
N VAL A 120 -9.98 -1.55 12.58
CA VAL A 120 -9.07 -1.98 11.51
C VAL A 120 -9.23 -3.48 11.32
N PHE A 121 -9.55 -3.87 10.09
CA PHE A 121 -9.50 -5.26 9.65
C PHE A 121 -8.30 -5.39 8.74
N GLU A 122 -7.35 -6.24 9.09
CA GLU A 122 -6.10 -6.41 8.37
C GLU A 122 -5.99 -7.85 7.90
N VAL A 123 -5.57 -8.01 6.64
CA VAL A 123 -5.12 -9.28 6.08
C VAL A 123 -3.64 -9.10 5.75
N SER A 124 -2.79 -9.83 6.46
CA SER A 124 -1.35 -9.83 6.23
C SER A 124 -0.93 -11.08 5.48
N THR A 125 0.08 -10.94 4.64
CA THR A 125 0.56 -11.99 3.75
C THR A 125 2.08 -12.08 3.85
N THR A 126 2.59 -13.22 4.32
CA THR A 126 4.02 -13.44 4.57
C THR A 126 4.58 -14.46 3.57
N PRO A 127 5.61 -14.14 2.77
CA PRO A 127 6.28 -15.11 1.93
C PRO A 127 7.06 -16.13 2.77
N ILE A 128 6.98 -17.41 2.38
CA ILE A 128 7.82 -18.47 2.94
C ILE A 128 9.04 -18.63 2.03
N TYR A 129 10.20 -18.27 2.55
CA TYR A 129 11.48 -18.60 1.91
C TYR A 129 11.89 -20.01 2.32
N GLY A 130 12.16 -20.90 1.35
CA GLY A 130 12.67 -22.24 1.65
C GLY A 130 14.08 -22.16 2.23
N GLU A 131 14.35 -22.94 3.28
CA GLU A 131 15.69 -23.02 3.90
C GLU A 131 16.66 -23.95 3.14
N ASP A 132 16.17 -24.72 2.16
CA ASP A 132 16.96 -25.70 1.41
C ASP A 132 17.10 -25.34 -0.08
N GLU A 133 18.34 -25.15 -0.54
CA GLU A 133 18.75 -25.05 -1.96
C GLU A 133 18.52 -26.37 -2.76
N THR A 134 17.70 -27.29 -2.23
CA THR A 134 17.47 -28.62 -2.84
C THR A 134 16.02 -28.88 -3.28
N VAL A 135 15.19 -27.83 -3.36
CA VAL A 135 13.90 -27.95 -4.02
C VAL A 135 14.12 -27.91 -5.53
N THR A 136 14.12 -29.10 -6.13
CA THR A 136 14.11 -29.39 -7.57
C THR A 136 13.38 -28.34 -8.39
N GLU A 137 13.96 -28.01 -9.55
CA GLU A 137 13.51 -27.06 -10.61
C GLU A 137 12.06 -27.26 -11.13
N GLU A 138 11.25 -28.11 -10.50
CA GLU A 138 9.87 -28.43 -10.88
C GLU A 138 8.80 -27.60 -10.15
N GLN A 139 9.16 -26.72 -9.22
CA GLN A 139 8.24 -25.71 -8.65
C GLN A 139 8.33 -24.37 -9.39
N ALA A 140 8.01 -24.39 -10.68
CA ALA A 140 8.00 -23.20 -11.54
C ALA A 140 6.81 -22.25 -11.28
N ASN A 141 6.35 -22.09 -10.04
CA ASN A 141 5.13 -21.32 -9.74
C ASN A 141 5.18 -20.59 -8.38
N GLY A 142 6.07 -19.60 -8.28
CA GLY A 142 6.02 -18.51 -7.29
C GLY A 142 6.39 -18.86 -5.84
N THR A 143 6.77 -17.83 -5.07
CA THR A 143 7.02 -17.94 -3.62
C THR A 143 5.69 -18.22 -2.90
N PRO A 144 5.58 -19.28 -2.08
CA PRO A 144 4.35 -19.54 -1.32
C PRO A 144 4.12 -18.47 -0.26
N TYR A 145 2.85 -18.16 0.02
CA TYR A 145 2.44 -17.11 0.96
C TYR A 145 1.49 -17.67 2.04
N VAL A 146 1.63 -17.18 3.27
CA VAL A 146 0.70 -17.43 4.39
C VAL A 146 -0.11 -16.19 4.64
N TYR A 147 -1.43 -16.36 4.78
CA TYR A 147 -2.37 -15.28 5.05
C TYR A 147 -2.84 -15.31 6.51
N LEU A 148 -2.84 -14.16 7.18
CA LEU A 148 -3.35 -13.98 8.54
C LEU A 148 -4.35 -12.83 8.57
N CYS A 149 -5.51 -13.06 9.16
CA CYS A 149 -6.52 -12.04 9.35
C CYS A 149 -6.54 -11.59 10.82
N THR A 150 -6.44 -10.28 11.04
CA THR A 150 -6.49 -9.67 12.38
C THR A 150 -7.50 -8.53 12.43
N GLU A 151 -8.04 -8.29 13.63
CA GLU A 151 -8.95 -7.19 13.90
C GLU A 151 -8.42 -6.40 15.10
N THR A 152 -8.22 -5.10 14.92
CA THR A 152 -7.69 -4.21 15.97
C THR A 152 -8.46 -2.88 16.04
N LEU A 153 -8.28 -2.17 17.14
CA LEU A 153 -8.86 -0.84 17.35
C LEU A 153 -7.72 0.17 17.46
N LYS A 154 -7.69 1.13 16.54
CA LYS A 154 -6.63 2.14 16.42
C LYS A 154 -7.17 3.53 16.72
N LYS A 155 -6.49 4.29 17.58
CA LYS A 155 -6.85 5.67 17.86
C LYS A 155 -5.80 6.61 17.30
N ARG A 156 -6.23 7.55 16.46
CA ARG A 156 -5.40 8.58 15.85
C ARG A 156 -5.70 9.92 16.52
N SER A 157 -4.70 10.55 17.10
CA SER A 157 -4.78 11.89 17.69
C SER A 157 -3.78 12.82 17.02
N LEU A 158 -4.07 14.12 17.00
CA LEU A 158 -3.03 15.12 16.72
C LEU A 158 -2.03 15.15 17.88
N PRO A 159 -0.79 15.58 17.64
CA PRO A 159 0.19 15.68 18.71
C PRO A 159 -0.13 16.88 19.63
N GLU A 160 -1.00 16.67 20.61
CA GLU A 160 -1.13 17.54 21.79
C GLU A 160 -1.09 16.66 23.06
N ASN A 161 0.08 16.67 23.71
CA ASN A 161 0.37 16.12 25.05
C ASN A 161 0.01 14.63 25.33
N LEU A 162 1.07 13.84 25.50
CA LEU A 162 1.09 12.43 25.93
C LEU A 162 0.70 12.29 27.41
N VAL A 163 -0.59 12.21 27.72
CA VAL A 163 -1.06 11.46 28.90
C VAL A 163 -2.43 10.87 28.60
N CYS A 164 -2.51 9.58 28.24
CA CYS A 164 -3.53 8.70 28.81
C CYS A 164 -3.30 7.23 28.52
N PHE A 165 -3.61 6.42 29.53
CA PHE A 165 -3.54 4.96 29.62
C PHE A 165 -4.45 4.23 28.62
N GLY A 166 -3.95 3.10 28.10
CA GLY A 166 -4.69 2.07 27.38
C GLY A 166 -3.79 1.36 26.36
N GLU A 167 -3.90 0.04 26.20
CA GLU A 167 -3.27 -0.74 25.12
C GLU A 167 -3.87 -0.36 23.74
N GLU A 168 -3.81 0.91 23.36
CA GLU A 168 -4.16 1.41 22.04
C GLU A 168 -2.87 1.78 21.30
N GLU A 169 -2.64 1.20 20.14
CA GLU A 169 -1.45 1.48 19.33
C GLU A 169 -1.48 2.92 18.82
N MET A 170 -0.70 3.80 19.48
CA MET A 170 -0.51 5.18 19.07
C MET A 170 0.54 5.23 17.95
N VAL A 171 0.12 5.50 16.72
CA VAL A 171 1.05 5.78 15.62
C VAL A 171 1.37 7.27 15.59
N ASP A 172 2.62 7.62 15.91
CA ASP A 172 3.12 8.98 15.79
C ASP A 172 3.33 9.31 14.31
N MET A 173 2.54 10.24 13.76
CA MET A 173 2.63 10.66 12.35
C MET A 173 3.86 11.53 12.06
N ARG A 174 4.79 11.72 13.02
CA ARG A 174 5.91 12.67 12.91
C ARG A 174 7.09 12.19 12.05
N ASP A 175 7.32 10.88 11.98
CA ASP A 175 8.54 10.34 11.35
C ASP A 175 8.32 9.84 9.91
N VAL A 176 7.06 9.71 9.48
CA VAL A 176 6.71 9.22 8.14
C VAL A 176 6.63 10.37 7.14
N THR A 177 7.43 10.32 6.07
CA THR A 177 7.26 11.24 4.93
C THR A 177 6.02 10.84 4.13
N ILE A 178 4.86 11.41 4.48
CA ILE A 178 3.59 11.15 3.80
C ILE A 178 3.40 12.12 2.63
N LEU A 179 3.20 11.56 1.44
CA LEU A 179 2.72 12.25 0.25
C LEU A 179 1.19 12.34 0.29
N TRP A 180 0.68 13.52 0.59
CA TRP A 180 -0.76 13.82 0.59
C TRP A 180 -1.23 14.18 -0.82
N LEU A 181 -1.80 13.21 -1.52
CA LEU A 181 -2.29 13.38 -2.87
C LEU A 181 -3.78 13.78 -2.88
N PRO A 182 -4.25 14.45 -3.94
CA PRO A 182 -5.68 14.73 -4.09
C PRO A 182 -6.53 13.45 -4.16
N GLY A 183 -7.83 13.58 -3.89
CA GLY A 183 -8.79 12.49 -4.09
C GLY A 183 -8.75 11.40 -3.01
N GLY A 184 -8.36 11.75 -1.78
CA GLY A 184 -8.30 10.81 -0.68
C GLY A 184 -7.01 10.00 -0.60
N VAL A 185 -6.08 10.19 -1.55
CA VAL A 185 -4.93 9.30 -1.72
C VAL A 185 -3.76 9.72 -0.84
N THR A 186 -3.13 8.76 -0.19
CA THR A 186 -1.86 8.94 0.51
C THR A 186 -0.84 7.91 0.00
N GLY A 187 0.42 8.32 -0.09
CA GLY A 187 1.54 7.42 -0.33
C GLY A 187 2.65 7.74 0.67
N TYR A 188 3.38 6.74 1.12
CA TYR A 188 4.51 6.95 2.02
C TYR A 188 5.56 5.87 1.85
N VAL A 189 6.78 6.26 2.19
CA VAL A 189 7.92 5.37 2.35
C VAL A 189 8.51 5.68 3.70
N ASP A 190 8.64 4.68 4.55
CA ASP A 190 9.11 4.82 5.93
C ASP A 190 10.09 3.72 6.29
N ILE A 191 10.98 3.99 7.24
CA ILE A 191 11.85 2.97 7.84
C ILE A 191 11.57 2.97 9.34
N ASN A 192 11.07 1.85 9.85
CA ASN A 192 10.76 1.73 11.27
C ASN A 192 12.04 1.59 12.13
N LYS A 193 11.88 1.53 13.46
CA LYS A 193 13.00 1.45 14.41
C LYS A 193 13.81 0.16 14.27
N GLU A 194 13.17 -0.90 13.77
CA GLU A 194 13.77 -2.20 13.49
C GLU A 194 14.49 -2.22 12.12
N GLY A 195 14.45 -1.12 11.37
CA GLY A 195 15.08 -1.00 10.05
C GLY A 195 14.27 -1.62 8.91
N ILE A 196 12.99 -1.92 9.13
CA ILE A 196 12.09 -2.42 8.10
C ILE A 196 11.62 -1.25 7.25
N LEU A 197 11.86 -1.35 5.95
CA LEU A 197 11.35 -0.41 4.96
C LEU A 197 9.90 -0.74 4.62
N CYS A 198 9.00 0.22 4.85
CA CYS A 198 7.58 0.12 4.53
C CYS A 198 7.24 1.04 3.34
N VAL A 199 6.68 0.47 2.27
CA VAL A 199 6.08 1.20 1.15
C VAL A 199 4.56 1.09 1.24
N GLY A 200 3.91 2.20 1.57
CA GLY A 200 2.50 2.22 1.91
C GLY A 200 1.65 3.15 1.05
N VAL A 201 0.40 2.77 0.86
CA VAL A 201 -0.63 3.55 0.16
C VAL A 201 -1.92 3.55 0.96
N GLY A 202 -2.62 4.67 0.94
CA GLY A 202 -3.95 4.82 1.53
C GLY A 202 -4.94 5.44 0.55
N TRP A 203 -6.21 5.05 0.68
CA TRP A 203 -7.32 5.66 -0.03
C TRP A 203 -8.48 5.93 0.93
N TYR A 204 -8.55 7.18 1.35
CA TYR A 204 -9.57 7.68 2.26
C TYR A 204 -10.84 8.13 1.51
N SER A 205 -11.98 7.70 2.04
CA SER A 205 -13.32 8.13 1.63
C SER A 205 -13.94 9.01 2.72
N GLU A 206 -14.59 10.12 2.32
CA GLU A 206 -15.34 11.00 3.24
C GLU A 206 -16.47 10.27 4.00
N GLU A 207 -16.84 9.07 3.58
CA GLU A 207 -17.76 8.15 4.28
C GLU A 207 -17.17 7.57 5.57
N GLY A 208 -15.89 7.84 5.87
CA GLY A 208 -15.22 7.34 7.07
C GLY A 208 -14.63 5.94 6.88
N MET A 209 -14.23 5.62 5.64
CA MET A 209 -13.50 4.39 5.32
C MET A 209 -12.13 4.78 4.78
N ASN A 210 -11.10 4.05 5.18
CA ASN A 210 -9.76 4.19 4.65
C ASN A 210 -9.23 2.81 4.28
N LEU A 211 -8.90 2.61 3.00
CA LEU A 211 -8.25 1.39 2.54
C LEU A 211 -6.75 1.62 2.56
N VAL A 212 -5.97 0.68 3.07
CA VAL A 212 -4.51 0.81 3.18
C VAL A 212 -3.85 -0.45 2.66
N MET A 213 -2.73 -0.29 1.96
CA MET A 213 -1.87 -1.41 1.59
C MET A 213 -0.42 -1.05 1.84
N GLU A 214 0.31 -1.97 2.46
CA GLU A 214 1.71 -1.79 2.87
C GLU A 214 2.54 -2.97 2.37
N ARG A 215 3.79 -2.69 1.99
CA ARG A 215 4.83 -3.68 1.72
C ARG A 215 6.02 -3.42 2.61
N ASP A 216 6.37 -4.42 3.40
CA ASP A 216 7.48 -4.35 4.33
C ASP A 216 8.67 -5.16 3.80
N TYR A 217 9.85 -4.56 3.82
CA TYR A 217 11.12 -5.17 3.43
C TYR A 217 12.08 -5.16 4.60
N GLY A 218 12.77 -6.28 4.82
CA GLY A 218 13.78 -6.39 5.87
C GLY A 218 15.05 -5.62 5.53
N LEU A 219 15.97 -5.55 6.51
CA LEU A 219 17.32 -5.02 6.34
C LEU A 219 18.14 -5.74 5.25
N ASP A 220 17.77 -6.98 4.94
CA ASP A 220 18.33 -7.79 3.86
C ASP A 220 17.70 -7.51 2.48
N GLY A 221 16.81 -6.50 2.38
CA GLY A 221 16.13 -6.13 1.15
C GLY A 221 15.00 -7.08 0.75
N LYS A 222 14.79 -8.18 1.49
CA LYS A 222 13.77 -9.18 1.17
C LYS A 222 12.39 -8.76 1.64
N LEU A 223 11.36 -9.03 0.83
CA LEU A 223 9.97 -8.83 1.17
C LEU A 223 9.62 -9.65 2.42
N ARG A 224 9.11 -8.99 3.46
CA ARG A 224 8.74 -9.63 4.74
C ARG A 224 7.25 -9.83 4.83
N GLU A 225 6.47 -8.83 4.42
CA GLU A 225 5.03 -8.88 4.57
C GLU A 225 4.35 -7.93 3.58
N VAL A 226 3.17 -8.32 3.10
CA VAL A 226 2.23 -7.43 2.44
C VAL A 226 0.97 -7.37 3.28
N ARG A 227 0.61 -6.18 3.75
CA ARG A 227 -0.60 -5.96 4.54
C ARG A 227 -1.64 -5.21 3.73
N TRP A 228 -2.88 -5.67 3.77
CA TRP A 228 -4.04 -4.96 3.26
C TRP A 228 -4.99 -4.69 4.43
N LYS A 229 -5.47 -3.46 4.55
CA LYS A 229 -6.30 -3.02 5.67
C LYS A 229 -7.54 -2.32 5.17
N THR A 230 -8.67 -2.67 5.78
CA THR A 230 -9.89 -1.87 5.74
C THR A 230 -10.08 -1.22 7.10
N GLU A 231 -9.97 0.10 7.14
CA GLU A 231 -10.17 0.90 8.35
C GLU A 231 -11.51 1.61 8.29
N VAL A 232 -12.34 1.42 9.32
CA VAL A 232 -13.66 2.04 9.44
C VAL A 232 -13.67 2.98 10.64
N LYS A 233 -13.90 4.26 10.38
CA LYS A 233 -13.97 5.31 11.39
C LYS A 233 -15.21 5.10 12.26
N ARG A 234 -15.03 5.00 13.57
CA ARG A 234 -16.13 4.92 14.51
C ARG A 234 -16.85 6.27 14.56
N ARG A 235 -18.07 6.31 14.04
CA ARG A 235 -18.93 7.51 14.02
C ARG A 235 -19.98 7.55 15.14
N TRP A 236 -20.09 6.49 15.94
CA TRP A 236 -21.00 6.50 17.09
C TRP A 236 -20.48 7.49 18.12
N SER A 237 -21.21 8.60 18.30
CA SER A 237 -21.16 9.41 19.51
C SER A 237 -21.39 8.49 20.71
N ASN A 238 -20.66 8.74 21.80
CA ASN A 238 -20.92 8.09 23.09
C ASN A 238 -22.44 8.06 23.32
N PRO A 239 -23.04 6.91 23.68
CA PRO A 239 -24.37 6.95 24.27
C PRO A 239 -24.27 7.86 25.48
N MET A 240 -25.05 8.95 25.46
CA MET A 240 -25.21 9.88 26.58
C MET A 240 -25.73 9.14 27.82
#